data_AF-A0A9W9LDV0-F1
#
_entry.id   AF-A0A9W9LDV0-F1
#
_cell.length_a   1.000
_cell.length_b   1.000
_cell.length_c   1.000
_cell.angle_alpha   90.00
_cell.angle_beta   90.00
_cell.angle_gamma   90.00
#
_symmetry.space_group_name_H-M   'P 1'
#
loop_
_entity.id
_entity.type
_entity.pdbx_description
1 polymer ?
#
loop_
_entity_poly.entity_id
_entity_poly.type
_entity_poly.pdbx_seq_one_letter_code
_entity_poly.pdbx_strand_id
1 'polypeptide(L)'
;MRFFFICLSVLIFGAQQALSDSHLWPLPVRPSDDPFYKPPAGDEWTKKPQGSILKIRPVTISSLIPLMPSKAKAYQLLYSTLDVHGKADATVTTIIVPVEPDFTRVLSYQNAYDSADINCGPSYGMQFQVDGWASTWNMLNLAFVMPFLQKGPILNIPDYEGSNGAFTVGPQSAFQTLDSIRAALQSGEHTNISADANVIMFGYSGGAFATEWATEKKAWYAPELPIVGAAMGGPPPNVSQTYKNVNGGPLAELNIAAMLGVMNAFPDMDEWMRADLKDDEYQKSRFLFPLEKCSGLCKDVRESLAGEDVSFFFKSYDKFLYRYKERLEEIGVMGQNITWANRPKYRLMFFYGANDEVTAPVEATQNLVKKWRSVALVASREIPRATHTTALLPGLPKAWRWINWRFKNAEEKASLGETDEDAIGVDREFDELEADDDEFDLQAQMILGLGGRMEL
;
A
#
# COMPACT_ATOMS: atom_id res chain seq x y z
N MET A 1 -15.23 35.34 37.75
CA MET A 1 -15.28 35.74 36.32
C MET A 1 -13.96 36.34 35.79
N ARG A 2 -12.77 35.85 36.20
CA ARG A 2 -11.47 36.33 35.68
C ARG A 2 -10.52 35.24 35.17
N PHE A 3 -10.98 33.99 35.08
CA PHE A 3 -10.19 32.84 34.58
C PHE A 3 -10.62 32.33 33.19
N PHE A 4 -11.69 32.87 32.59
CA PHE A 4 -12.23 32.39 31.31
C PHE A 4 -11.71 33.15 30.06
N PHE A 5 -10.97 34.26 30.22
CA PHE A 5 -10.48 35.06 29.10
C PHE A 5 -9.02 34.76 28.68
N ILE A 6 -8.30 33.95 29.46
CA ILE A 6 -6.89 33.61 29.15
C ILE A 6 -6.80 32.33 28.28
N CYS A 7 -7.75 31.40 28.40
CA CYS A 7 -7.76 30.21 27.52
C CYS A 7 -8.18 30.51 26.08
N LEU A 8 -9.08 31.48 25.86
CA LEU A 8 -9.55 31.83 24.51
C LEU A 8 -8.50 32.62 23.71
N SER A 9 -7.67 33.44 24.39
CA SER A 9 -6.60 34.22 23.75
C SER A 9 -5.40 33.35 23.38
N VAL A 10 -5.08 32.31 24.16
CA VAL A 10 -4.01 31.33 23.82
C VAL A 10 -4.42 30.43 22.63
N LEU A 11 -5.69 30.06 22.52
CA LEU A 11 -6.20 29.30 21.37
C LEU A 11 -6.22 30.11 20.06
N ILE A 12 -6.54 31.41 20.13
CA ILE A 12 -6.57 32.29 18.96
C ILE A 12 -5.14 32.65 18.50
N PHE A 13 -4.22 32.91 19.43
CA PHE A 13 -2.81 33.16 19.08
C PHE A 13 -2.11 31.88 18.55
N GLY A 14 -2.37 30.71 19.14
CA GLY A 14 -1.81 29.44 18.65
C GLY A 14 -2.29 29.08 17.23
N ALA A 15 -3.56 29.34 16.92
CA ALA A 15 -4.11 29.15 15.57
C ALA A 15 -3.55 30.18 14.56
N GLN A 16 -3.34 31.44 14.97
CA GLN A 16 -2.73 32.46 14.11
C GLN A 16 -1.23 32.22 13.86
N GLN A 17 -0.50 31.68 14.85
CA GLN A 17 0.91 31.33 14.68
C GLN A 17 1.08 30.09 13.78
N ALA A 18 0.23 29.06 13.93
CA ALA A 18 0.22 27.91 13.02
C ALA A 18 -0.15 28.29 11.58
N LEU A 19 -1.07 29.24 11.39
CA LEU A 19 -1.40 29.79 10.06
C LEU A 19 -0.29 30.69 9.50
N SER A 20 0.38 31.48 10.34
CA SER A 20 1.56 32.28 9.98
C SER A 20 2.72 31.40 9.50
N ASP A 21 2.98 30.28 10.19
CA ASP A 21 4.06 29.34 9.84
C ASP A 21 3.71 28.42 8.65
N SER A 22 2.42 28.27 8.31
CA SER A 22 2.00 27.55 7.10
C SER A 22 2.45 28.24 5.80
N HIS A 23 2.74 29.55 5.84
CA HIS A 23 3.32 30.29 4.72
C HIS A 23 4.83 30.05 4.52
N LEU A 24 5.50 29.30 5.40
CA LEU A 24 6.95 29.04 5.31
C LEU A 24 7.31 27.73 4.60
N TRP A 25 6.34 26.85 4.35
CA TRP A 25 6.61 25.57 3.68
C TRP A 25 6.15 25.64 2.22
N PRO A 26 6.99 25.21 1.25
CA PRO A 26 6.60 25.20 -0.15
C PRO A 26 5.51 24.16 -0.39
N LEU A 27 4.52 24.52 -1.22
CA LEU A 27 3.51 23.58 -1.69
C LEU A 27 4.17 22.45 -2.49
N PRO A 28 3.93 21.18 -2.15
CA PRO A 28 4.42 20.06 -2.95
C PRO A 28 3.90 20.12 -4.39
N VAL A 29 4.81 19.90 -5.34
CA VAL A 29 4.47 19.82 -6.76
C VAL A 29 3.92 18.43 -7.06
N ARG A 30 2.83 18.37 -7.83
CA ARG A 30 2.21 17.10 -8.26
C ARG A 30 3.21 16.24 -9.04
N PRO A 31 3.21 14.90 -8.88
CA PRO A 31 4.06 13.98 -9.64
C PRO A 31 4.11 14.23 -11.14
N SER A 32 2.97 14.52 -11.78
CA SER A 32 2.90 14.82 -13.22
C SER A 32 3.70 16.06 -13.64
N ASP A 33 3.83 17.03 -12.74
CA ASP A 33 4.45 18.34 -12.96
C ASP A 33 5.87 18.44 -12.38
N ASP A 34 6.29 17.47 -11.58
CA ASP A 34 7.52 17.51 -10.80
C ASP A 34 8.68 16.76 -11.49
N PRO A 35 9.77 17.44 -11.89
CA PRO A 35 10.94 16.80 -12.51
C PRO A 35 11.63 15.75 -11.64
N PHE A 36 11.35 15.70 -10.33
CA PHE A 36 11.87 14.66 -9.45
C PHE A 36 11.37 13.27 -9.84
N TYR A 37 10.12 13.15 -10.31
CA TYR A 37 9.50 11.88 -10.72
C TYR A 37 9.96 11.39 -12.10
N LYS A 38 10.81 12.16 -12.77
CA LYS A 38 11.40 11.79 -14.07
C LYS A 38 12.83 11.33 -13.87
N PRO A 39 13.30 10.27 -14.53
CA PRO A 39 14.70 9.87 -14.48
C PRO A 39 15.63 10.98 -15.02
N PRO A 40 16.93 10.97 -14.69
CA PRO A 40 17.91 11.86 -15.29
C PRO A 40 17.90 11.76 -16.83
N ALA A 41 18.25 12.85 -17.51
CA ALA A 41 18.30 12.88 -18.97
C ALA A 41 19.28 11.83 -19.53
N GLY A 42 18.94 11.25 -20.68
CA GLY A 42 19.70 10.17 -21.32
C GLY A 42 19.17 8.78 -20.97
N ASP A 43 19.86 7.74 -21.46
CA ASP A 43 19.51 6.32 -21.29
C ASP A 43 20.39 5.61 -20.25
N GLU A 44 21.43 6.26 -19.72
CA GLU A 44 22.37 5.63 -18.78
C GLU A 44 21.71 5.09 -17.50
N TRP A 45 20.61 5.73 -17.05
CA TRP A 45 19.86 5.25 -15.90
C TRP A 45 19.20 3.88 -16.17
N THR A 46 18.84 3.56 -17.42
CA THR A 46 18.20 2.29 -17.81
C THR A 46 19.15 1.09 -17.68
N LYS A 47 20.46 1.35 -17.59
CA LYS A 47 21.52 0.34 -17.44
C LYS A 47 21.90 0.12 -15.98
N LYS A 48 21.35 0.91 -15.05
CA LYS A 48 21.62 0.78 -13.62
C LYS A 48 20.98 -0.51 -13.08
N PRO A 49 21.61 -1.17 -12.10
CA PRO A 49 20.97 -2.27 -11.39
C PRO A 49 19.63 -1.83 -10.80
N GLN A 50 18.65 -2.73 -10.77
CA GLN A 50 17.35 -2.43 -10.17
C GLN A 50 17.50 -2.13 -8.67
N GLY A 51 16.73 -1.16 -8.19
CA GLY A 51 16.88 -0.56 -6.87
C GLY A 51 17.97 0.51 -6.74
N SER A 52 18.70 0.84 -7.82
CA SER A 52 19.66 1.96 -7.78
C SER A 52 18.95 3.29 -7.54
N ILE A 53 19.43 4.06 -6.55
CA ILE A 53 18.92 5.41 -6.28
C ILE A 53 19.39 6.36 -7.41
N LEU A 54 18.43 6.95 -8.12
CA LEU A 54 18.67 7.90 -9.21
C LEU A 54 18.64 9.35 -8.72
N LYS A 55 17.73 9.65 -7.78
CA LYS A 55 17.59 10.95 -7.12
C LYS A 55 17.15 10.74 -5.68
N ILE A 56 17.54 11.67 -4.82
CA ILE A 56 17.07 11.75 -3.44
C ILE A 56 16.72 13.20 -3.08
N ARG A 57 15.66 13.40 -2.32
CA ARG A 57 15.36 14.69 -1.68
C ARG A 57 14.75 14.50 -0.30
N PRO A 58 15.03 15.39 0.67
CA PRO A 58 14.25 15.46 1.90
C PRO A 58 12.85 15.99 1.57
N VAL A 59 11.84 15.48 2.27
CA VAL A 59 10.46 15.98 2.21
C VAL A 59 9.90 16.12 3.63
N THR A 60 8.81 16.86 3.76
CA THR A 60 8.03 16.93 5.00
C THR A 60 6.72 16.23 4.77
N ILE A 61 6.39 15.29 5.65
CA ILE A 61 5.12 14.56 5.62
C ILE A 61 4.12 15.16 6.61
N SER A 62 2.84 14.99 6.33
CA SER A 62 1.77 15.33 7.27
C SER A 62 1.81 14.45 8.51
N SER A 63 1.46 15.02 9.66
CA SER A 63 1.14 14.28 10.87
C SER A 63 -0.24 13.65 10.75
N LEU A 64 -0.51 12.60 11.53
CA LEU A 64 -1.88 12.11 11.75
C LEU A 64 -2.75 13.13 12.50
N ILE A 65 -2.14 14.14 13.14
CA ILE A 65 -2.86 15.30 13.68
C ILE A 65 -3.07 16.30 12.54
N PRO A 66 -4.32 16.70 12.24
CA PRO A 66 -4.63 17.60 11.13
C PRO A 66 -3.82 18.90 11.17
N LEU A 67 -3.41 19.36 9.98
CA LEU A 67 -2.71 20.64 9.76
C LEU A 67 -1.35 20.77 10.47
N MET A 68 -0.77 19.67 10.95
CA MET A 68 0.57 19.67 11.54
C MET A 68 1.56 18.87 10.69
N PRO A 69 2.80 19.35 10.52
CA PRO A 69 3.85 18.52 9.95
C PRO A 69 4.24 17.42 10.95
N SER A 70 4.65 16.26 10.43
CA SER A 70 5.21 15.19 11.24
C SER A 70 6.56 15.60 11.84
N LYS A 71 6.90 15.01 13.00
CA LYS A 71 8.23 15.11 13.60
C LYS A 71 9.22 14.10 13.03
N ALA A 72 8.73 13.08 12.32
CA ALA A 72 9.56 12.11 11.63
C ALA A 72 10.32 12.78 10.49
N LYS A 73 11.56 12.33 10.23
CA LYS A 73 12.28 12.76 9.01
C LYS A 73 11.79 11.93 7.84
N ALA A 74 11.68 12.53 6.67
CA ALA A 74 11.27 11.82 5.47
C ALA A 74 12.14 12.16 4.26
N TYR A 75 12.34 11.15 3.41
CA TYR A 75 13.13 11.26 2.18
C TYR A 75 12.37 10.57 1.06
N GLN A 76 12.33 11.18 -0.11
CA GLN A 76 11.91 10.50 -1.32
C GLN A 76 13.12 10.02 -2.09
N LEU A 77 13.05 8.78 -2.57
CA LEU A 77 14.05 8.16 -3.44
C LEU A 77 13.38 7.87 -4.79
N LEU A 78 13.87 8.47 -5.87
CA LEU A 78 13.59 7.96 -7.21
C LEU A 78 14.56 6.80 -7.46
N TYR A 79 14.04 5.61 -7.77
CA TYR A 79 14.86 4.42 -7.97
C TYR A 79 14.56 3.71 -9.30
N SER A 80 15.58 3.06 -9.86
CA SER A 80 15.45 2.22 -11.07
C SER A 80 14.68 0.95 -10.77
N THR A 81 13.76 0.57 -11.64
CA THR A 81 12.92 -0.64 -11.53
C THR A 81 12.48 -1.11 -12.93
N LEU A 82 11.47 -1.96 -13.00
CA LEU A 82 10.90 -2.49 -14.23
C LEU A 82 9.40 -2.21 -14.35
N ASP A 83 8.94 -1.98 -15.57
CA ASP A 83 7.52 -2.04 -15.92
C ASP A 83 7.04 -3.50 -16.04
N VAL A 84 5.73 -3.68 -16.26
CA VAL A 84 5.14 -5.02 -16.46
C VAL A 84 5.75 -5.81 -17.63
N HIS A 85 6.33 -5.11 -18.62
CA HIS A 85 6.95 -5.71 -19.82
C HIS A 85 8.44 -6.03 -19.63
N GLY A 86 8.99 -5.80 -18.43
CA GLY A 86 10.40 -6.01 -18.12
C GLY A 86 11.32 -4.94 -18.73
N LYS A 87 10.79 -3.77 -19.11
CA LYS A 87 11.59 -2.63 -19.55
C LYS A 87 11.97 -1.76 -18.37
N ALA A 88 13.09 -1.06 -18.47
CA ALA A 88 13.55 -0.14 -17.44
C ALA A 88 12.51 0.97 -17.20
N ASP A 89 12.17 1.16 -15.93
CA ASP A 89 11.28 2.22 -15.43
C ASP A 89 11.91 2.85 -14.18
N ALA A 90 11.36 3.97 -13.72
CA ALA A 90 11.75 4.57 -12.45
C ALA A 90 10.51 5.07 -11.70
N THR A 91 10.42 4.73 -10.42
CA THR A 91 9.33 5.22 -9.54
C THR A 91 9.90 5.69 -8.20
N VAL A 92 9.03 6.21 -7.33
CA VAL A 92 9.41 6.83 -6.07
C VAL A 92 9.05 5.93 -4.89
N THR A 93 9.89 5.96 -3.85
CA THR A 93 9.52 5.49 -2.51
C THR A 93 9.76 6.59 -1.49
N THR A 94 8.94 6.63 -0.45
CA THR A 94 9.13 7.51 0.70
C THR A 94 9.68 6.71 1.87
N ILE A 95 10.86 7.10 2.33
CA ILE A 95 11.46 6.61 3.56
C ILE A 95 11.04 7.52 4.70
N ILE A 96 10.39 6.98 5.74
CA ILE A 96 10.05 7.71 6.96
C ILE A 96 10.91 7.16 8.09
N VAL A 97 11.75 8.02 8.66
CA VAL A 97 12.57 7.72 9.84
C VAL A 97 11.79 8.17 11.09
N PRO A 98 11.31 7.23 11.93
CA PRO A 98 10.58 7.54 13.14
C PRO A 98 11.38 8.43 14.11
N VAL A 99 10.70 8.98 15.11
CA VAL A 99 11.34 9.81 16.14
C VAL A 99 12.34 8.99 16.99
N GLU A 100 11.98 7.75 17.32
CA GLU A 100 12.82 6.75 17.98
C GLU A 100 13.05 5.55 17.04
N PRO A 101 13.93 5.70 16.03
CA PRO A 101 14.12 4.69 15.01
C PRO A 101 14.95 3.51 15.52
N ASP A 102 14.62 2.32 15.03
CA ASP A 102 15.47 1.14 15.01
C ASP A 102 16.04 1.00 13.59
N PHE A 103 17.28 1.42 13.40
CA PHE A 103 17.95 1.44 12.09
C PHE A 103 18.25 0.04 11.53
N THR A 104 18.09 -1.01 12.34
CA THR A 104 18.30 -2.40 11.93
C THR A 104 17.03 -3.08 11.42
N ARG A 105 15.90 -2.35 11.38
CA ARG A 105 14.61 -2.86 10.95
C ARG A 105 13.96 -1.93 9.94
N VAL A 106 13.41 -2.51 8.87
CA VAL A 106 12.63 -1.81 7.86
C VAL A 106 11.25 -2.45 7.74
N LEU A 107 10.20 -1.65 7.85
CA LEU A 107 8.84 -2.06 7.50
C LEU A 107 8.54 -1.49 6.11
N SER A 108 8.54 -2.35 5.10
CA SER A 108 8.09 -1.98 3.76
C SER A 108 6.56 -2.00 3.74
N TYR A 109 5.94 -0.83 3.77
CA TYR A 109 4.49 -0.69 3.84
C TYR A 109 3.92 -0.33 2.47
N GLN A 110 3.11 -1.23 1.91
CA GLN A 110 2.37 -1.02 0.67
C GLN A 110 1.06 -0.30 1.00
N ASN A 111 1.04 1.03 0.79
CA ASN A 111 -0.15 1.87 0.96
C ASN A 111 -1.20 1.51 -0.12
N ALA A 112 -2.46 1.23 0.24
CA ALA A 112 -3.50 0.92 -0.73
C ALA A 112 -4.04 2.21 -1.36
N TYR A 113 -3.32 2.83 -2.30
CA TYR A 113 -3.75 4.09 -2.91
C TYR A 113 -4.70 3.93 -4.11
N ASP A 114 -4.81 2.70 -4.63
CA ASP A 114 -5.88 2.18 -5.48
C ASP A 114 -6.30 3.12 -6.62
N SER A 115 -5.34 3.57 -7.44
CA SER A 115 -5.61 4.66 -8.39
C SER A 115 -4.85 4.60 -9.71
N ALA A 116 -5.54 4.92 -10.81
CA ALA A 116 -4.92 5.10 -12.12
C ALA A 116 -4.27 6.49 -12.32
N ASP A 117 -4.41 7.40 -11.37
CA ASP A 117 -3.79 8.73 -11.39
C ASP A 117 -2.47 8.71 -10.59
N ILE A 118 -1.35 8.97 -11.27
CA ILE A 118 -0.01 9.04 -10.66
C ILE A 118 0.10 10.08 -9.55
N ASN A 119 -0.76 11.11 -9.58
CA ASN A 119 -0.82 12.13 -8.54
C ASN A 119 -1.49 11.61 -7.26
N CYS A 120 -2.04 10.40 -7.25
CA CYS A 120 -2.52 9.75 -6.03
C CYS A 120 -1.43 8.96 -5.28
N GLY A 121 -0.23 8.82 -5.84
CA GLY A 121 0.85 8.03 -5.25
C GLY A 121 1.20 8.47 -3.82
N PRO A 122 1.56 7.52 -2.92
CA PRO A 122 1.82 7.82 -1.52
C PRO A 122 2.95 8.80 -1.30
N SER A 123 3.96 8.80 -2.18
CA SER A 123 5.05 9.77 -2.09
C SER A 123 4.57 11.22 -2.20
N TYR A 124 3.54 11.50 -3.00
CA TYR A 124 2.89 12.81 -3.03
C TYR A 124 1.88 12.97 -1.92
N GLY A 125 0.90 12.06 -1.82
CA GLY A 125 -0.25 12.21 -0.93
C GLY A 125 0.09 12.35 0.55
N MET A 126 1.22 11.80 1.01
CA MET A 126 1.63 11.94 2.41
C MET A 126 2.35 13.27 2.73
N GLN A 127 2.73 14.07 1.73
CA GLN A 127 3.48 15.30 1.98
C GLN A 127 2.63 16.34 2.72
N PHE A 128 3.29 17.14 3.57
CA PHE A 128 2.66 18.25 4.27
C PHE A 128 2.18 19.30 3.26
N GLN A 129 1.00 19.86 3.52
CA GLN A 129 0.26 20.79 2.64
C GLN A 129 -0.39 20.19 1.39
N VAL A 130 -0.27 18.88 1.12
CA VAL A 130 -1.12 18.25 0.12
C VAL A 130 -2.55 18.15 0.66
N ASP A 131 -3.53 18.50 -0.17
CA ASP A 131 -4.96 18.41 0.13
C ASP A 131 -5.66 17.44 -0.85
N GLY A 132 -7.00 17.41 -0.80
CA GLY A 132 -7.81 16.59 -1.71
C GLY A 132 -7.73 15.09 -1.45
N TRP A 133 -8.05 14.31 -2.49
CA TRP A 133 -8.16 12.85 -2.40
C TRP A 133 -6.79 12.19 -2.15
N ALA A 134 -5.72 12.68 -2.79
CA ALA A 134 -4.36 12.19 -2.59
C ALA A 134 -3.98 12.21 -1.11
N SER A 135 -4.21 13.35 -0.43
CA SER A 135 -3.92 13.48 1.00
C SER A 135 -4.81 12.61 1.86
N THR A 136 -6.13 12.73 1.67
CA THR A 136 -7.12 12.05 2.53
C THR A 136 -6.92 10.54 2.55
N TRP A 137 -6.77 9.93 1.37
CA TRP A 137 -6.69 8.48 1.24
C TRP A 137 -5.33 7.92 1.69
N ASN A 138 -4.23 8.60 1.36
CA ASN A 138 -2.90 8.17 1.79
C ASN A 138 -2.70 8.32 3.31
N MET A 139 -3.23 9.38 3.92
CA MET A 139 -3.13 9.59 5.38
C MET A 139 -4.00 8.61 6.16
N LEU A 140 -5.17 8.23 5.64
CA LEU A 140 -5.98 7.14 6.21
C LEU A 140 -5.19 5.83 6.22
N ASN A 141 -4.56 5.47 5.10
CA ASN A 141 -3.71 4.29 5.01
C ASN A 141 -2.48 4.40 5.90
N LEU A 142 -1.84 5.56 6.02
CA LEU A 142 -0.67 5.75 6.91
C LEU A 142 -1.01 5.45 8.38
N ALA A 143 -2.27 5.65 8.79
CA ALA A 143 -2.73 5.30 10.13
C ALA A 143 -2.66 3.78 10.41
N PHE A 144 -2.65 2.92 9.38
CA PHE A 144 -2.52 1.46 9.57
C PHE A 144 -1.14 1.06 10.10
N VAL A 145 -0.14 1.94 10.04
CA VAL A 145 1.20 1.74 10.60
C VAL A 145 1.51 2.76 11.69
N MET A 146 0.47 3.38 12.29
CA MET A 146 0.63 4.45 13.26
C MET A 146 1.56 4.15 14.45
N PRO A 147 1.61 2.92 15.03
CA PRO A 147 2.51 2.67 16.17
C PRO A 147 3.98 2.82 15.79
N PHE A 148 4.32 2.58 14.53
CA PHE A 148 5.67 2.60 14.01
C PHE A 148 6.14 4.00 13.61
N LEU A 149 5.25 4.99 13.50
CA LEU A 149 5.61 6.38 13.15
C LEU A 149 6.39 7.08 14.27
N GLN A 150 6.15 6.69 15.53
CA GLN A 150 6.84 7.27 16.67
C GLN A 150 8.10 6.49 17.03
N LYS A 151 8.02 5.16 17.06
CA LYS A 151 9.09 4.27 17.52
C LYS A 151 9.07 2.94 16.77
N GLY A 152 10.24 2.46 16.38
CA GLY A 152 10.41 1.15 15.78
C GLY A 152 11.06 1.21 14.40
N PRO A 153 10.66 0.34 13.45
CA PRO A 153 11.34 0.18 12.17
C PRO A 153 11.27 1.46 11.32
N ILE A 154 12.26 1.65 10.47
CA ILE A 154 12.18 2.64 9.39
C ILE A 154 11.09 2.22 8.40
N LEU A 155 10.22 3.14 7.98
CA LEU A 155 9.17 2.81 7.01
C LEU A 155 9.68 3.07 5.59
N ASN A 156 9.46 2.10 4.70
CA ASN A 156 9.66 2.23 3.25
C ASN A 156 8.28 2.13 2.58
N ILE A 157 7.80 3.23 1.98
CA ILE A 157 6.46 3.32 1.39
C ILE A 157 6.58 3.61 -0.11
N PRO A 158 6.55 2.57 -0.97
CA PRO A 158 6.70 2.72 -2.42
C PRO A 158 5.42 3.13 -3.13
N ASP A 159 5.57 3.91 -4.19
CA ASP A 159 4.56 4.10 -5.25
C ASP A 159 4.60 2.86 -6.19
N TYR A 160 4.05 1.73 -5.72
CA TYR A 160 4.20 0.41 -6.37
C TYR A 160 3.31 0.19 -7.60
N GLU A 161 2.37 1.08 -7.89
CA GLU A 161 1.67 1.10 -9.18
C GLU A 161 2.48 1.87 -10.23
N GLY A 162 3.54 2.59 -9.81
CA GLY A 162 4.60 3.05 -10.69
C GLY A 162 4.39 4.40 -11.32
N SER A 163 5.31 4.74 -12.23
CA SER A 163 5.33 6.01 -12.96
C SER A 163 4.12 6.20 -13.87
N ASN A 164 3.34 5.14 -14.11
CA ASN A 164 2.14 5.13 -14.94
C ASN A 164 0.84 4.80 -14.16
N GLY A 165 0.87 4.62 -12.83
CA GLY A 165 -0.35 4.33 -12.06
C GLY A 165 -1.04 3.04 -12.52
N ALA A 166 -0.26 1.96 -12.70
CA ALA A 166 -0.75 0.67 -13.15
C ALA A 166 -1.45 -0.13 -12.02
N PHE A 167 -2.53 0.44 -11.49
CA PHE A 167 -3.33 -0.20 -10.45
C PHE A 167 -3.80 -1.60 -10.91
N THR A 168 -3.69 -2.58 -10.03
CA THR A 168 -4.01 -4.02 -10.23
C THR A 168 -3.10 -4.78 -11.22
N VAL A 169 -1.93 -4.23 -11.57
CA VAL A 169 -0.91 -4.93 -12.37
C VAL A 169 0.15 -5.57 -11.47
N GLY A 170 -0.15 -6.78 -10.99
CA GLY A 170 0.61 -7.47 -9.95
C GLY A 170 2.11 -7.65 -10.20
N PRO A 171 2.53 -8.13 -11.40
CA PRO A 171 3.95 -8.24 -11.73
C PRO A 171 4.73 -6.94 -11.58
N GLN A 172 4.14 -5.81 -11.98
CA GLN A 172 4.78 -4.50 -11.85
C GLN A 172 4.86 -4.09 -10.37
N SER A 173 3.78 -4.28 -9.60
CA SER A 173 3.77 -3.98 -8.17
C SER A 173 4.82 -4.76 -7.37
N ALA A 174 5.10 -6.00 -7.77
CA ALA A 174 6.18 -6.79 -7.18
C ALA A 174 7.57 -6.20 -7.46
N PHE A 175 7.88 -5.87 -8.72
CA PHE A 175 9.19 -5.32 -9.09
C PHE A 175 9.46 -4.03 -8.33
N GLN A 176 8.50 -3.12 -8.36
CA GLN A 176 8.63 -1.81 -7.74
C GLN A 176 8.71 -1.92 -6.21
N THR A 177 7.90 -2.80 -5.60
CA THR A 177 8.03 -3.07 -4.16
C THR A 177 9.42 -3.61 -3.79
N LEU A 178 9.93 -4.64 -4.47
CA LEU A 178 11.21 -5.26 -4.13
C LEU A 178 12.38 -4.31 -4.42
N ASP A 179 12.34 -3.55 -5.50
CA ASP A 179 13.36 -2.56 -5.84
C ASP A 179 13.34 -1.35 -4.90
N SER A 180 12.18 -0.99 -4.36
CA SER A 180 12.10 0.04 -3.32
C SER A 180 12.83 -0.38 -2.04
N ILE A 181 12.78 -1.68 -1.69
CA ILE A 181 13.51 -2.23 -0.54
C ILE A 181 15.02 -2.17 -0.81
N ARG A 182 15.46 -2.53 -2.03
CA ARG A 182 16.86 -2.36 -2.44
C ARG A 182 17.31 -0.91 -2.31
N ALA A 183 16.52 0.04 -2.79
CA ALA A 183 16.80 1.48 -2.68
C ALA A 183 16.84 1.96 -1.23
N ALA A 184 15.91 1.48 -0.38
CA ALA A 184 15.87 1.81 1.04
C ALA A 184 17.15 1.35 1.76
N LEU A 185 17.58 0.09 1.55
CA LEU A 185 18.79 -0.46 2.17
C LEU A 185 20.08 0.23 1.68
N GLN A 186 20.08 0.80 0.47
CA GLN A 186 21.20 1.58 -0.07
C GLN A 186 21.20 3.05 0.39
N SER A 187 20.13 3.53 1.04
CA SER A 187 19.97 4.95 1.39
C SER A 187 20.63 5.37 2.71
N GLY A 188 21.41 4.48 3.33
CA GLY A 188 21.97 4.66 4.68
C GLY A 188 22.74 5.96 4.91
N GLU A 189 23.41 6.51 3.89
CA GLU A 189 24.10 7.81 3.98
C GLU A 189 23.15 8.98 4.35
N HIS A 190 21.86 8.85 4.06
CA HIS A 190 20.85 9.87 4.33
C HIS A 190 19.85 9.46 5.42
N THR A 191 19.51 8.18 5.47
CA THR A 191 18.43 7.64 6.32
C THR A 191 18.94 6.90 7.55
N ASN A 192 20.25 6.60 7.60
CA ASN A 192 20.91 5.71 8.56
C ASN A 192 20.36 4.28 8.59
N ILE A 193 19.54 3.86 7.62
CA ILE A 193 19.14 2.46 7.47
C ILE A 193 20.41 1.59 7.38
N SER A 194 20.47 0.53 8.18
CA SER A 194 21.54 -0.46 8.06
C SER A 194 21.39 -1.24 6.75
N ALA A 195 22.50 -1.49 6.05
CA ALA A 195 22.48 -2.21 4.78
C ALA A 195 22.01 -3.68 4.91
N ASP A 196 22.11 -4.25 6.13
CA ASP A 196 21.67 -5.58 6.52
C ASP A 196 20.37 -5.57 7.36
N ALA A 197 19.65 -4.44 7.38
CA ALA A 197 18.42 -4.32 8.17
C ALA A 197 17.41 -5.41 7.79
N ASN A 198 16.83 -6.05 8.80
CA ASN A 198 15.75 -7.00 8.61
C ASN A 198 14.53 -6.29 8.02
N VAL A 199 13.91 -6.89 7.01
CA VAL A 199 12.75 -6.31 6.33
C VAL A 199 11.50 -7.13 6.62
N ILE A 200 10.42 -6.47 7.02
CA ILE A 200 9.06 -7.04 6.97
C ILE A 200 8.25 -6.26 5.94
N MET A 201 7.49 -6.96 5.10
CA MET A 201 6.50 -6.34 4.22
C MET A 201 5.13 -6.33 4.88
N PHE A 202 4.35 -5.26 4.68
CA PHE A 202 3.00 -5.17 5.19
C PHE A 202 2.10 -4.43 4.20
N GLY A 203 0.89 -4.95 4.00
CA GLY A 203 -0.12 -4.31 3.19
C GLY A 203 -1.53 -4.77 3.59
N TYR A 204 -2.51 -3.91 3.35
CA TYR A 204 -3.93 -4.21 3.50
C TYR A 204 -4.66 -3.92 2.18
N SER A 205 -5.68 -4.71 1.80
CA SER A 205 -6.45 -4.52 0.56
C SER A 205 -5.55 -4.48 -0.70
N GLY A 206 -5.58 -3.41 -1.51
CA GLY A 206 -4.66 -3.20 -2.63
C GLY A 206 -3.17 -3.23 -2.21
N GLY A 207 -2.86 -2.78 -0.99
CA GLY A 207 -1.54 -2.94 -0.41
C GLY A 207 -1.15 -4.40 -0.20
N ALA A 208 -2.08 -5.23 0.28
CA ALA A 208 -1.86 -6.67 0.43
C ALA A 208 -1.66 -7.36 -0.93
N PHE A 209 -2.28 -6.82 -2.00
CA PHE A 209 -2.00 -7.27 -3.37
C PHE A 209 -0.56 -7.04 -3.79
N ALA A 210 -0.02 -5.84 -3.57
CA ALA A 210 1.38 -5.58 -3.83
C ALA A 210 2.32 -6.43 -2.95
N THR A 211 2.00 -6.60 -1.67
CA THR A 211 2.80 -7.43 -0.74
C THR A 211 2.81 -8.91 -1.15
N GLU A 212 1.69 -9.46 -1.61
CA GLU A 212 1.58 -10.86 -2.04
C GLU A 212 2.38 -11.12 -3.32
N TRP A 213 2.20 -10.28 -4.34
CA TRP A 213 2.96 -10.37 -5.58
C TRP A 213 4.47 -10.22 -5.35
N ALA A 214 4.89 -9.31 -4.47
CA ALA A 214 6.30 -9.18 -4.07
C ALA A 214 6.81 -10.46 -3.38
N THR A 215 5.97 -11.08 -2.54
CA THR A 215 6.30 -12.34 -1.85
C THR A 215 6.54 -13.47 -2.84
N GLU A 216 5.67 -13.62 -3.84
CA GLU A 216 5.81 -14.62 -4.90
C GLU A 216 7.09 -14.44 -5.74
N LYS A 217 7.46 -13.18 -6.02
CA LYS A 217 8.58 -12.89 -6.93
C LYS A 217 9.93 -12.83 -6.25
N LYS A 218 9.97 -12.64 -4.92
CA LYS A 218 11.21 -12.47 -4.15
C LYS A 218 12.27 -13.53 -4.50
N ALA A 219 11.90 -14.81 -4.51
CA ALA A 219 12.84 -15.91 -4.62
C ALA A 219 13.71 -15.87 -5.90
N TRP A 220 13.17 -15.39 -7.01
CA TRP A 220 13.90 -15.34 -8.29
C TRP A 220 14.26 -13.91 -8.72
N TYR A 221 13.48 -12.90 -8.31
CA TYR A 221 13.72 -11.51 -8.69
C TYR A 221 14.68 -10.80 -7.74
N ALA A 222 14.55 -11.04 -6.44
CA ALA A 222 15.32 -10.39 -5.38
C ALA A 222 15.72 -11.34 -4.24
N PRO A 223 16.41 -12.45 -4.56
CA PRO A 223 16.78 -13.48 -3.59
C PRO A 223 17.66 -12.93 -2.46
N GLU A 224 18.44 -11.88 -2.72
CA GLU A 224 19.37 -11.26 -1.79
C GLU A 224 18.72 -10.40 -0.71
N LEU A 225 17.44 -10.02 -0.86
CA LEU A 225 16.79 -9.14 0.10
C LEU A 225 16.60 -9.85 1.47
N PRO A 226 16.96 -9.19 2.59
CA PRO A 226 16.85 -9.72 3.96
C PRO A 226 15.41 -9.64 4.49
N ILE A 227 14.45 -10.16 3.73
CA ILE A 227 13.04 -10.21 4.14
C ILE A 227 12.86 -11.34 5.14
N VAL A 228 12.39 -11.01 6.35
CA VAL A 228 12.17 -11.94 7.46
C VAL A 228 10.69 -12.19 7.74
N GLY A 229 9.78 -11.49 7.05
CA GLY A 229 8.35 -11.78 7.08
C GLY A 229 7.51 -10.92 6.13
N ALA A 230 6.27 -11.34 5.88
CA ALA A 230 5.27 -10.53 5.22
C ALA A 230 3.89 -10.69 5.86
N ALA A 231 3.21 -9.58 6.17
CA ALA A 231 1.86 -9.56 6.72
C ALA A 231 0.87 -8.97 5.69
N MET A 232 -0.25 -9.65 5.47
CA MET A 232 -1.21 -9.35 4.41
C MET A 232 -2.64 -9.33 4.99
N GLY A 233 -3.30 -8.18 4.91
CA GLY A 233 -4.67 -8.02 5.36
C GLY A 233 -5.65 -7.89 4.21
N GLY A 234 -6.74 -8.66 4.20
CA GLY A 234 -7.77 -8.62 3.15
C GLY A 234 -7.23 -8.65 1.71
N PRO A 235 -6.27 -9.53 1.35
CA PRO A 235 -5.73 -9.57 -0.02
C PRO A 235 -6.84 -9.92 -1.03
N PRO A 236 -6.92 -9.28 -2.21
CA PRO A 236 -7.86 -9.62 -3.27
C PRO A 236 -7.31 -10.71 -4.22
N PRO A 237 -7.58 -12.01 -4.00
CA PRO A 237 -6.83 -13.07 -4.68
C PRO A 237 -7.10 -13.16 -6.19
N ASN A 238 -8.19 -12.55 -6.67
CA ASN A 238 -8.55 -12.50 -8.07
C ASN A 238 -9.26 -11.17 -8.37
N VAL A 239 -8.56 -10.26 -9.06
CA VAL A 239 -9.06 -8.93 -9.42
C VAL A 239 -10.32 -9.00 -10.29
N SER A 240 -10.42 -9.97 -11.20
CA SER A 240 -11.63 -10.15 -12.03
C SER A 240 -12.83 -10.64 -11.22
N GLN A 241 -12.60 -11.36 -10.13
CA GLN A 241 -13.66 -11.72 -9.19
C GLN A 241 -14.06 -10.52 -8.33
N THR A 242 -13.09 -9.75 -7.84
CA THR A 242 -13.34 -8.47 -7.16
C THR A 242 -14.19 -7.55 -8.03
N TYR A 243 -13.89 -7.45 -9.33
CA TYR A 243 -14.72 -6.70 -10.28
C TYR A 243 -16.19 -7.08 -10.18
N LYS A 244 -16.49 -8.38 -10.29
CA LYS A 244 -17.87 -8.89 -10.25
C LYS A 244 -18.56 -8.64 -8.92
N ASN A 245 -17.83 -8.68 -7.81
CA ASN A 245 -18.40 -8.51 -6.48
C ASN A 245 -18.81 -7.05 -6.20
N VAL A 246 -17.98 -6.09 -6.63
CA VAL A 246 -18.22 -4.67 -6.32
C VAL A 246 -18.95 -3.91 -7.42
N ASN A 247 -19.10 -4.50 -8.62
CA ASN A 247 -19.85 -3.90 -9.72
C ASN A 247 -21.32 -3.68 -9.34
N GLY A 248 -21.87 -2.50 -9.62
CA GLY A 248 -23.22 -2.12 -9.20
C GLY A 248 -23.38 -1.86 -7.70
N GLY A 249 -22.29 -1.96 -6.91
CA GLY A 249 -22.27 -1.73 -5.47
C GLY A 249 -21.69 -0.36 -5.09
N PRO A 250 -21.61 -0.06 -3.77
CA PRO A 250 -21.06 1.21 -3.28
C PRO A 250 -19.60 1.48 -3.67
N LEU A 251 -18.85 0.44 -4.04
CA LEU A 251 -17.44 0.49 -4.43
C LEU A 251 -17.22 0.35 -5.94
N ALA A 252 -18.24 0.51 -6.78
CA ALA A 252 -18.13 0.34 -8.22
C ALA A 252 -17.08 1.25 -8.90
N GLU A 253 -16.77 2.43 -8.32
CA GLU A 253 -15.70 3.31 -8.81
C GLU A 253 -14.31 2.63 -8.78
N LEU A 254 -14.08 1.70 -7.84
CA LEU A 254 -12.84 0.95 -7.73
C LEU A 254 -12.55 0.13 -8.99
N ASN A 255 -13.61 -0.43 -9.60
CA ASN A 255 -13.48 -1.17 -10.86
C ASN A 255 -12.97 -0.30 -11.99
N ILE A 256 -13.44 0.95 -12.06
CA ILE A 256 -13.02 1.88 -13.12
C ILE A 256 -11.56 2.28 -12.90
N ALA A 257 -11.16 2.56 -11.65
CA ALA A 257 -9.75 2.80 -11.33
C ALA A 257 -8.87 1.59 -11.72
N ALA A 258 -9.27 0.36 -11.38
CA ALA A 258 -8.52 -0.85 -11.73
C ALA A 258 -8.40 -1.03 -13.26
N MET A 259 -9.51 -0.84 -13.98
CA MET A 259 -9.53 -0.92 -15.44
C MET A 259 -8.59 0.11 -16.08
N LEU A 260 -8.62 1.35 -15.61
CA LEU A 260 -7.74 2.41 -16.10
C LEU A 260 -6.27 2.14 -15.76
N GLY A 261 -5.97 1.57 -14.60
CA GLY A 261 -4.62 1.16 -14.23
C GLY A 261 -4.07 0.08 -15.17
N VAL A 262 -4.88 -0.92 -15.50
CA VAL A 262 -4.52 -1.93 -16.52
C VAL A 262 -4.34 -1.27 -17.90
N MET A 263 -5.21 -0.34 -18.28
CA MET A 263 -5.08 0.41 -19.54
C MET A 263 -3.77 1.22 -19.60
N ASN A 264 -3.32 1.82 -18.48
CA ASN A 264 -2.03 2.53 -18.41
C ASN A 264 -0.81 1.63 -18.66
N ALA A 265 -0.94 0.31 -18.43
CA ALA A 265 0.14 -0.66 -18.65
C ALA A 265 0.03 -1.40 -20.01
N PHE A 266 -1.15 -1.45 -20.61
CA PHE A 266 -1.43 -2.24 -21.81
C PHE A 266 -2.11 -1.41 -22.91
N PRO A 267 -1.32 -0.83 -23.84
CA PRO A 267 -1.86 0.05 -24.90
C PRO A 267 -2.92 -0.59 -25.80
N ASP A 268 -2.84 -1.89 -26.05
CA ASP A 268 -3.84 -2.61 -26.86
C ASP A 268 -5.18 -2.76 -26.12
N MET A 269 -5.16 -2.86 -24.78
CA MET A 269 -6.37 -2.78 -23.96
C MET A 269 -6.92 -1.38 -23.94
N ASP A 270 -6.08 -0.36 -23.73
CA ASP A 270 -6.50 1.05 -23.73
C ASP A 270 -7.21 1.43 -25.04
N GLU A 271 -6.59 1.12 -26.18
CA GLU A 271 -7.13 1.40 -27.51
C GLU A 271 -8.51 0.76 -27.70
N TRP A 272 -8.62 -0.54 -27.42
CA TRP A 272 -9.87 -1.27 -27.60
C TRP A 272 -10.96 -0.81 -26.63
N MET A 273 -10.63 -0.61 -25.36
CA MET A 273 -11.58 -0.20 -24.33
C MET A 273 -12.12 1.20 -24.61
N ARG A 274 -11.26 2.15 -25.01
CA ARG A 274 -11.70 3.50 -25.42
C ARG A 274 -12.57 3.47 -26.68
N ALA A 275 -12.26 2.63 -27.65
CA ALA A 275 -13.09 2.45 -28.85
C ALA A 275 -14.46 1.84 -28.52
N ASP A 276 -14.51 0.96 -27.52
CA ASP A 276 -15.74 0.30 -27.07
C ASP A 276 -16.58 1.16 -26.12
N LEU A 277 -16.09 2.29 -25.58
CA LEU A 277 -16.93 3.21 -24.82
C LEU A 277 -18.12 3.70 -25.64
N LYS A 278 -19.30 3.81 -25.01
CA LYS A 278 -20.51 4.37 -25.64
C LYS A 278 -20.27 5.81 -26.09
N ASP A 279 -20.93 6.23 -27.17
CA ASP A 279 -20.72 7.54 -27.81
C ASP A 279 -21.43 8.70 -27.07
N ASP A 280 -21.44 8.65 -25.74
CA ASP A 280 -21.93 9.69 -24.85
C ASP A 280 -20.76 10.36 -24.13
N GLU A 281 -20.51 11.64 -24.43
CA GLU A 281 -19.32 12.35 -23.94
C GLU A 281 -19.34 12.52 -22.41
N TYR A 282 -20.52 12.66 -21.82
CA TYR A 282 -20.66 12.78 -20.38
C TYR A 282 -20.28 11.47 -19.68
N GLN A 283 -20.79 10.33 -20.14
CA GLN A 283 -20.43 9.01 -19.62
C GLN A 283 -18.96 8.68 -19.85
N LYS A 284 -18.40 9.01 -21.03
CA LYS A 284 -16.94 8.87 -21.27
C LYS A 284 -16.14 9.66 -20.24
N SER A 285 -16.53 10.91 -19.99
CA SER A 285 -15.82 11.75 -19.04
C SER A 285 -15.96 11.26 -17.59
N ARG A 286 -17.09 10.64 -17.21
CA ARG A 286 -17.26 9.96 -15.92
C ARG A 286 -16.35 8.74 -15.80
N PHE A 287 -16.28 7.89 -16.83
CA PHE A 287 -15.40 6.72 -16.85
C PHE A 287 -13.93 7.11 -16.76
N LEU A 288 -13.49 8.18 -17.45
CA LEU A 288 -12.10 8.61 -17.47
C LEU A 288 -11.68 9.44 -16.25
N PHE A 289 -12.63 9.90 -15.42
CA PHE A 289 -12.34 10.76 -14.27
C PHE A 289 -11.31 10.20 -13.29
N PRO A 290 -11.25 8.89 -12.99
CA PRO A 290 -10.23 8.37 -12.09
C PRO A 290 -8.78 8.55 -12.57
N LEU A 291 -8.53 8.89 -13.84
CA LEU A 291 -7.20 9.31 -14.32
C LEU A 291 -6.77 10.69 -13.81
N GLU A 292 -7.70 11.50 -13.31
CA GLU A 292 -7.48 12.88 -12.89
C GLU A 292 -7.94 13.13 -11.44
N LYS A 293 -8.29 12.08 -10.70
CA LYS A 293 -8.91 12.16 -9.36
C LYS A 293 -8.08 12.93 -8.34
N CYS A 294 -6.76 12.83 -8.43
CA CYS A 294 -5.80 13.56 -7.59
C CYS A 294 -5.13 14.73 -8.31
N SER A 295 -5.46 14.90 -9.59
CA SER A 295 -4.99 15.99 -10.45
C SER A 295 -5.96 17.18 -10.46
N GLY A 296 -7.25 16.96 -10.23
CA GLY A 296 -8.27 18.00 -10.20
C GLY A 296 -8.16 18.96 -9.01
N LEU A 297 -8.72 20.16 -9.15
CA LEU A 297 -8.93 21.03 -7.99
C LEU A 297 -10.04 20.43 -7.13
N CYS A 298 -10.09 20.72 -5.82
CA CYS A 298 -11.22 20.36 -4.93
C CYS A 298 -12.63 20.79 -5.44
N LYS A 299 -12.72 21.48 -6.57
CA LYS A 299 -13.94 21.92 -7.25
C LYS A 299 -14.42 20.97 -8.34
N ASP A 300 -13.60 20.03 -8.80
CA ASP A 300 -13.94 19.07 -9.87
C ASP A 300 -14.63 17.81 -9.31
N VAL A 301 -15.46 17.98 -8.27
CA VAL A 301 -16.23 16.89 -7.67
C VAL A 301 -17.25 16.41 -8.70
N ARG A 302 -17.01 15.23 -9.27
CA ARG A 302 -17.97 14.55 -10.14
C ARG A 302 -18.96 13.73 -9.31
N GLU A 303 -20.10 13.45 -9.92
CA GLU A 303 -21.08 12.54 -9.34
C GLU A 303 -20.42 11.20 -9.01
N SER A 304 -20.69 10.71 -7.80
CA SER A 304 -20.21 9.40 -7.37
C SER A 304 -20.64 8.32 -8.35
N LEU A 305 -19.74 7.36 -8.60
CA LEU A 305 -20.04 6.16 -9.39
C LEU A 305 -20.52 5.00 -8.50
N ALA A 306 -20.82 5.27 -7.23
CA ALA A 306 -21.39 4.29 -6.32
C ALA A 306 -22.74 3.78 -6.85
N GLY A 307 -22.89 2.46 -6.93
CA GLY A 307 -24.10 1.79 -7.41
C GLY A 307 -24.17 1.63 -8.93
N GLU A 308 -23.21 2.19 -9.69
CA GLU A 308 -23.21 2.07 -11.15
C GLU A 308 -22.74 0.68 -11.61
N ASP A 309 -23.39 0.16 -12.64
CA ASP A 309 -22.88 -1.00 -13.38
C ASP A 309 -21.83 -0.52 -14.38
N VAL A 310 -20.55 -0.81 -14.11
CA VAL A 310 -19.41 -0.37 -14.92
C VAL A 310 -19.48 -0.92 -16.35
N SER A 311 -20.13 -2.07 -16.56
CA SER A 311 -20.32 -2.62 -17.90
C SER A 311 -21.14 -1.66 -18.79
N PHE A 312 -21.99 -0.81 -18.20
CA PHE A 312 -22.83 0.12 -18.96
C PHE A 312 -22.08 1.30 -19.57
N PHE A 313 -20.80 1.52 -19.26
CA PHE A 313 -19.97 2.48 -20.00
C PHE A 313 -19.59 1.99 -21.40
N PHE A 314 -19.69 0.68 -21.65
CA PHE A 314 -19.19 0.01 -22.85
C PHE A 314 -20.32 -0.41 -23.80
N LYS A 315 -20.04 -0.36 -25.11
CA LYS A 315 -20.91 -0.87 -26.19
C LYS A 315 -21.03 -2.39 -26.10
N SER A 316 -19.95 -3.06 -25.69
CA SER A 316 -19.91 -4.51 -25.57
C SER A 316 -20.09 -5.02 -24.13
N TYR A 317 -20.51 -4.18 -23.17
CA TYR A 317 -20.64 -4.54 -21.76
C TYR A 317 -19.34 -5.19 -21.22
N ASP A 318 -19.43 -6.32 -20.51
CA ASP A 318 -18.30 -7.03 -19.91
C ASP A 318 -17.42 -7.81 -20.90
N LYS A 319 -17.53 -7.57 -22.21
CA LYS A 319 -16.74 -8.30 -23.21
C LYS A 319 -15.23 -8.19 -22.98
N PHE A 320 -14.75 -7.14 -22.31
CA PHE A 320 -13.34 -6.99 -21.93
C PHE A 320 -12.85 -8.13 -21.02
N LEU A 321 -13.67 -8.63 -20.09
CA LEU A 321 -13.31 -9.74 -19.19
C LEU A 321 -13.05 -11.04 -19.97
N TYR A 322 -13.76 -11.25 -21.07
CA TYR A 322 -13.59 -12.44 -21.91
C TYR A 322 -12.49 -12.24 -22.95
N ARG A 323 -12.41 -11.06 -23.55
CA ARG A 323 -11.41 -10.72 -24.57
C ARG A 323 -10.00 -10.76 -24.02
N TYR A 324 -9.80 -10.27 -22.80
CA TYR A 324 -8.49 -10.16 -22.15
C TYR A 324 -8.33 -11.14 -20.98
N LYS A 325 -9.12 -12.22 -20.96
CA LYS A 325 -9.16 -13.19 -19.86
C LYS A 325 -7.76 -13.66 -19.43
N GLU A 326 -6.97 -14.17 -20.38
CA GLU A 326 -5.63 -14.72 -20.08
C GLU A 326 -4.72 -13.67 -19.45
N ARG A 327 -4.76 -12.43 -19.96
CA ARG A 327 -3.94 -11.34 -19.42
C ARG A 327 -4.42 -10.88 -18.04
N LEU A 328 -5.73 -10.74 -17.84
CA LEU A 328 -6.31 -10.38 -16.55
C LEU A 328 -6.03 -11.45 -15.50
N GLU A 329 -6.01 -12.72 -15.90
CA GLU A 329 -5.54 -13.82 -15.06
C GLU A 329 -4.05 -13.64 -14.75
N GLU A 330 -3.19 -13.49 -15.76
CA GLU A 330 -1.73 -13.32 -15.60
C GLU A 330 -1.34 -12.19 -14.64
N ILE A 331 -2.00 -11.03 -14.70
CA ILE A 331 -1.61 -9.84 -13.90
C ILE A 331 -2.39 -9.69 -12.60
N GLY A 332 -3.58 -10.31 -12.49
CA GLY A 332 -4.58 -10.00 -11.46
C GLY A 332 -4.97 -11.17 -10.57
N VAL A 333 -4.42 -12.37 -10.78
CA VAL A 333 -4.69 -13.55 -9.93
C VAL A 333 -3.46 -13.89 -9.09
N MET A 334 -3.62 -13.87 -7.77
CA MET A 334 -2.58 -14.25 -6.82
C MET A 334 -2.41 -15.76 -6.75
N GLY A 335 -1.33 -16.15 -6.09
CA GLY A 335 -0.91 -17.51 -5.84
C GLY A 335 -0.29 -18.21 -7.04
N GLN A 336 -0.05 -17.58 -8.19
CA GLN A 336 0.33 -18.29 -9.41
C GLN A 336 1.72 -18.93 -9.34
N ASN A 337 2.67 -18.28 -8.66
CA ASN A 337 4.08 -18.68 -8.63
C ASN A 337 4.48 -19.36 -7.31
N ILE A 338 3.51 -19.68 -6.44
CA ILE A 338 3.74 -20.40 -5.19
C ILE A 338 4.12 -21.84 -5.51
N THR A 339 5.42 -22.13 -5.39
CA THR A 339 6.01 -23.46 -5.56
C THR A 339 7.08 -23.66 -4.49
N TRP A 340 7.48 -24.91 -4.25
CA TRP A 340 8.58 -25.20 -3.32
C TRP A 340 9.89 -24.53 -3.74
N ALA A 341 10.14 -24.44 -5.05
CA ALA A 341 11.36 -23.84 -5.60
C ALA A 341 11.40 -22.31 -5.41
N ASN A 342 10.25 -21.65 -5.50
CA ASN A 342 10.12 -20.20 -5.33
C ASN A 342 9.58 -19.80 -3.95
N ARG A 343 9.66 -20.68 -2.95
CA ARG A 343 9.08 -20.43 -1.63
C ARG A 343 9.78 -19.27 -0.91
N PRO A 344 9.05 -18.43 -0.16
CA PRO A 344 9.66 -17.50 0.76
C PRO A 344 10.34 -18.30 1.87
N LYS A 345 11.56 -17.92 2.20
CA LYS A 345 12.34 -18.48 3.32
C LYS A 345 12.07 -17.72 4.63
N TYR A 346 10.85 -17.21 4.76
CA TYR A 346 10.39 -16.35 5.84
C TYR A 346 8.91 -16.58 6.11
N ARG A 347 8.43 -16.14 7.27
CA ARG A 347 7.06 -16.40 7.71
C ARG A 347 6.06 -15.41 7.13
N LEU A 348 4.83 -15.88 6.96
CA LEU A 348 3.72 -15.08 6.47
C LEU A 348 2.63 -14.93 7.55
N MET A 349 1.94 -13.80 7.53
CA MET A 349 0.72 -13.60 8.30
C MET A 349 -0.40 -13.14 7.37
N PHE A 350 -1.58 -13.71 7.54
CA PHE A 350 -2.81 -13.27 6.90
C PHE A 350 -3.85 -12.85 7.95
N PHE A 351 -4.62 -11.82 7.67
CA PHE A 351 -5.89 -11.58 8.35
C PHE A 351 -6.95 -11.08 7.37
N TYR A 352 -8.21 -11.47 7.54
CA TYR A 352 -9.27 -11.12 6.60
C TYR A 352 -10.65 -11.34 7.22
N GLY A 353 -11.68 -10.65 6.70
CA GLY A 353 -13.06 -10.79 7.15
C GLY A 353 -13.73 -12.05 6.60
N ALA A 354 -14.51 -12.75 7.43
CA ALA A 354 -15.28 -13.91 6.97
C ALA A 354 -16.42 -13.53 6.00
N ASN A 355 -16.91 -12.29 6.07
CA ASN A 355 -17.96 -11.73 5.23
C ASN A 355 -17.40 -10.64 4.29
N ASP A 356 -16.12 -10.75 3.92
CA ASP A 356 -15.48 -9.78 3.01
C ASP A 356 -16.19 -9.75 1.65
N GLU A 357 -16.89 -8.66 1.40
CA GLU A 357 -17.72 -8.39 0.23
C GLU A 357 -16.91 -7.93 -0.98
N VAL A 358 -15.66 -7.49 -0.79
CA VAL A 358 -14.77 -7.04 -1.87
C VAL A 358 -14.05 -8.24 -2.46
N THR A 359 -13.51 -9.10 -1.60
CA THR A 359 -12.68 -10.25 -1.97
C THR A 359 -13.44 -11.58 -1.96
N ALA A 360 -14.78 -11.51 -1.89
CA ALA A 360 -15.66 -12.67 -1.91
C ALA A 360 -15.42 -13.63 -3.10
N PRO A 361 -15.70 -14.92 -2.95
CA PRO A 361 -16.07 -15.58 -1.70
C PRO A 361 -14.82 -15.80 -0.82
N VAL A 362 -14.98 -15.86 0.51
CA VAL A 362 -13.86 -15.96 1.47
C VAL A 362 -12.93 -17.16 1.20
N GLU A 363 -13.47 -18.21 0.58
CA GLU A 363 -12.77 -19.40 0.13
C GLU A 363 -11.60 -19.07 -0.82
N ALA A 364 -11.68 -17.97 -1.59
CA ALA A 364 -10.57 -17.52 -2.42
C ALA A 364 -9.32 -17.22 -1.57
N THR A 365 -9.49 -16.47 -0.48
CA THR A 365 -8.42 -16.12 0.45
C THR A 365 -7.97 -17.34 1.26
N GLN A 366 -8.91 -18.20 1.70
CA GLN A 366 -8.56 -19.45 2.38
C GLN A 366 -7.72 -20.38 1.49
N ASN A 367 -8.03 -20.46 0.20
CA ASN A 367 -7.28 -21.26 -0.77
C ASN A 367 -5.87 -20.69 -1.00
N LEU A 368 -5.73 -19.37 -1.05
CA LEU A 368 -4.43 -18.70 -1.12
C LEU A 368 -3.58 -19.01 0.11
N VAL A 369 -4.13 -18.86 1.32
CA VAL A 369 -3.47 -19.23 2.59
C VAL A 369 -3.07 -20.70 2.60
N LYS A 370 -3.96 -21.60 2.16
CA LYS A 370 -3.66 -23.04 2.07
C LYS A 370 -2.52 -23.31 1.10
N LYS A 371 -2.45 -22.60 -0.03
CA LYS A 371 -1.35 -22.73 -0.99
C LYS A 371 -0.02 -22.28 -0.36
N TRP A 372 0.01 -21.14 0.31
CA TRP A 372 1.19 -20.68 1.04
C TRP A 372 1.66 -21.66 2.12
N ARG A 373 0.73 -22.23 2.90
CA ARG A 373 1.04 -23.25 3.92
C ARG A 373 1.72 -24.50 3.39
N SER A 374 1.59 -24.79 2.09
CA SER A 374 2.28 -25.93 1.48
C SER A 374 3.78 -25.70 1.28
N VAL A 375 4.25 -24.44 1.39
CA VAL A 375 5.65 -24.06 1.12
C VAL A 375 6.26 -23.11 2.14
N ALA A 376 5.49 -22.57 3.10
CA ALA A 376 5.97 -21.64 4.13
C ALA A 376 5.17 -21.77 5.43
N LEU A 377 5.71 -21.25 6.53
CA LEU A 377 4.98 -21.04 7.78
C LEU A 377 4.01 -19.85 7.65
N VAL A 378 2.75 -20.08 7.97
CA VAL A 378 1.68 -19.09 7.84
C VAL A 378 0.81 -19.01 9.09
N ALA A 379 0.84 -17.86 9.75
CA ALA A 379 -0.19 -17.44 10.70
C ALA A 379 -1.40 -16.90 9.92
N SER A 380 -2.63 -17.26 10.30
CA SER A 380 -3.84 -16.73 9.64
C SER A 380 -4.93 -16.40 10.64
N ARG A 381 -5.62 -15.28 10.44
CA ARG A 381 -6.75 -14.82 11.27
C ARG A 381 -7.94 -14.46 10.40
N GLU A 382 -8.87 -15.40 10.31
CA GLU A 382 -10.20 -15.11 9.76
C GLU A 382 -11.04 -14.46 10.86
N ILE A 383 -11.53 -13.25 10.61
CA ILE A 383 -12.26 -12.44 11.58
C ILE A 383 -13.75 -12.71 11.39
N PRO A 384 -14.42 -13.35 12.36
CA PRO A 384 -15.81 -13.77 12.21
C PRO A 384 -16.73 -12.57 11.99
N ARG A 385 -17.65 -12.70 11.02
CA ARG A 385 -18.69 -11.72 10.67
C ARG A 385 -18.19 -10.35 10.17
N ALA A 386 -16.87 -10.15 10.07
CA ALA A 386 -16.31 -8.91 9.56
C ALA A 386 -16.40 -8.85 8.03
N THR A 387 -16.80 -7.69 7.54
CA THR A 387 -16.69 -7.21 6.15
C THR A 387 -15.24 -6.87 5.83
N HIS A 388 -14.96 -6.40 4.61
CA HIS A 388 -13.64 -5.90 4.22
C HIS A 388 -13.17 -4.82 5.23
N THR A 389 -13.85 -3.68 5.28
CA THR A 389 -13.44 -2.55 6.14
C THR A 389 -13.48 -2.88 7.64
N THR A 390 -14.46 -3.66 8.11
CA THR A 390 -14.58 -3.94 9.55
C THR A 390 -13.55 -4.95 10.06
N ALA A 391 -12.91 -5.72 9.18
CA ALA A 391 -11.82 -6.62 9.54
C ALA A 391 -10.52 -5.86 9.92
N LEU A 392 -10.35 -4.62 9.47
CA LEU A 392 -9.20 -3.79 9.83
C LEU A 392 -9.06 -3.62 11.35
N LEU A 393 -10.16 -3.28 12.02
CA LEU A 393 -10.14 -2.90 13.44
C LEU A 393 -9.57 -4.00 14.36
N PRO A 394 -10.04 -5.26 14.31
CA PRO A 394 -9.45 -6.34 15.09
C PRO A 394 -8.21 -6.96 14.42
N GLY A 395 -7.99 -6.76 13.12
CA GLY A 395 -6.87 -7.34 12.38
C GLY A 395 -5.55 -6.59 12.55
N LEU A 396 -5.59 -5.25 12.51
CA LEU A 396 -4.39 -4.41 12.61
C LEU A 396 -3.61 -4.62 13.92
N PRO A 397 -4.24 -4.65 15.12
CA PRO A 397 -3.49 -4.88 16.35
C PRO A 397 -2.77 -6.21 16.35
N LYS A 398 -3.39 -7.26 15.79
CA LYS A 398 -2.79 -8.59 15.63
C LYS A 398 -1.60 -8.55 14.68
N ALA A 399 -1.75 -7.85 13.54
CA ALA A 399 -0.66 -7.65 12.59
C ALA A 399 0.51 -6.89 13.23
N TRP A 400 0.26 -5.83 14.01
CA TRP A 400 1.31 -5.09 14.72
C TRP A 400 2.05 -5.94 15.75
N ARG A 401 1.32 -6.77 16.52
CA ARG A 401 1.94 -7.73 17.45
C ARG A 401 2.83 -8.72 16.69
N TRP A 402 2.32 -9.29 15.60
CA TRP A 402 3.06 -10.22 14.77
C TRP A 402 4.31 -9.58 14.16
N ILE A 403 4.22 -8.37 13.60
CA ILE A 403 5.37 -7.63 13.02
C ILE A 403 6.45 -7.43 14.09
N ASN A 404 6.09 -6.92 15.27
CA ASN A 404 7.03 -6.69 16.36
C ASN A 404 7.67 -8.00 16.86
N TRP A 405 6.87 -9.04 17.03
CA TRP A 405 7.36 -10.36 17.42
C TRP A 405 8.30 -10.93 16.34
N ARG A 406 7.92 -10.83 15.06
CA ARG A 406 8.66 -11.41 13.94
C ARG A 406 10.05 -10.79 13.80
N PHE A 407 10.17 -9.48 13.96
CA PHE A 407 11.49 -8.83 13.99
C PHE A 407 12.38 -9.41 15.10
N LYS A 408 11.88 -9.47 16.34
CA LYS A 408 12.62 -10.02 17.48
C LYS A 408 12.98 -11.49 17.29
N ASN A 409 12.01 -12.29 16.86
CA ASN A 409 12.21 -13.72 16.64
C ASN A 409 13.24 -14.01 15.54
N ALA A 410 13.24 -13.22 14.46
CA ALA A 410 14.24 -13.35 13.40
C ALA A 410 15.66 -13.03 13.90
N GLU A 411 15.81 -12.00 14.72
CA GLU A 411 17.09 -11.63 15.33
C GLU A 411 17.60 -12.70 16.32
N GLU A 412 16.70 -13.22 17.16
CA GLU A 412 17.01 -14.31 18.10
C GLU A 412 17.45 -15.56 17.35
N LYS A 413 16.68 -16.00 16.34
CA LYS A 413 17.05 -17.15 15.51
C LYS A 413 18.39 -16.96 14.79
N ALA A 414 18.62 -15.78 14.20
CA ALA A 414 19.89 -15.47 13.56
C ALA A 414 21.07 -15.57 14.54
N SER A 415 20.89 -15.12 15.80
CA SER A 415 21.91 -15.22 16.85
C SER A 415 22.22 -16.67 17.26
N LEU A 416 21.27 -17.58 17.06
CA LEU A 416 21.39 -19.02 17.32
C LEU A 416 21.84 -19.83 16.08
N GLY A 417 21.96 -19.19 14.91
CA GLY A 417 22.24 -19.87 13.64
C GLY A 417 21.04 -20.68 13.10
N GLU A 418 19.84 -20.39 13.57
CA GLU A 418 18.60 -21.03 13.13
C GLU A 418 17.96 -20.30 11.95
N THR A 419 17.18 -21.01 11.14
CA THR A 419 16.48 -20.44 9.97
C THR A 419 15.06 -20.98 9.84
N ASP A 420 14.21 -20.26 9.11
CA ASP A 420 12.86 -20.70 8.74
C ASP A 420 12.82 -21.32 7.31
N GLU A 421 13.97 -21.66 6.70
CA GLU A 421 14.06 -22.00 5.26
C GLU A 421 13.23 -23.21 4.83
N ASP A 422 13.05 -24.18 5.73
CA ASP A 422 12.36 -25.46 5.46
C ASP A 422 11.07 -25.62 6.26
N ALA A 423 10.70 -24.62 7.07
CA ALA A 423 9.52 -24.69 7.91
C ALA A 423 8.25 -24.36 7.12
N ILE A 424 7.24 -25.24 7.21
CA ILE A 424 5.97 -25.10 6.49
C ILE A 424 4.75 -25.39 7.36
N GLY A 425 3.60 -24.87 6.94
CA GLY A 425 2.32 -25.16 7.56
C GLY A 425 1.82 -24.01 8.44
N VAL A 426 1.13 -24.36 9.52
CA VAL A 426 0.57 -23.38 10.47
C VAL A 426 1.68 -22.87 11.38
N ASP A 427 1.83 -21.55 11.48
CA ASP A 427 2.76 -20.92 12.43
C ASP A 427 2.17 -20.90 13.84
N ARG A 428 2.37 -22.00 14.58
CA ARG A 428 1.83 -22.17 15.93
C ARG A 428 2.54 -21.33 16.99
N GLU A 429 3.78 -20.92 16.72
CA GLU A 429 4.59 -20.14 17.67
C GLU A 429 3.94 -18.78 17.97
N PHE A 430 3.35 -18.15 16.96
CA PHE A 430 2.59 -16.92 17.16
C PHE A 430 1.19 -17.17 17.75
N ASP A 431 0.54 -18.29 17.41
CA ASP A 431 -0.77 -18.65 17.95
C ASP A 431 -0.73 -18.86 19.47
N GLU A 432 0.35 -19.46 19.98
CA GLU A 432 0.58 -19.65 21.42
C GLU A 432 0.81 -18.31 22.14
N LEU A 433 1.56 -17.39 21.52
CA LEU A 433 1.79 -16.05 22.08
C LEU A 433 0.52 -15.18 22.18
N GLU A 434 -0.40 -15.30 21.22
CA GLU A 434 -1.67 -14.57 21.29
C GLU A 434 -2.63 -15.11 22.36
N ALA A 435 -2.53 -16.40 22.72
CA ALA A 435 -3.40 -17.01 23.72
C ALA A 435 -3.11 -16.52 25.15
N ASP A 436 -1.94 -15.95 25.39
CA ASP A 436 -1.44 -15.56 26.70
C ASP A 436 -1.59 -14.05 27.03
N ASP A 437 -2.11 -13.21 26.11
CA ASP A 437 -2.04 -11.74 26.25
C ASP A 437 -3.33 -10.96 25.85
N ASP A 438 -4.19 -10.70 26.84
CA ASP A 438 -5.44 -9.92 26.74
C ASP A 438 -5.26 -8.39 26.94
N GLU A 439 -4.05 -7.88 27.22
CA GLU A 439 -3.88 -6.47 27.67
C GLU A 439 -3.67 -5.46 26.53
N PHE A 440 -3.07 -5.87 25.40
CA PHE A 440 -2.73 -4.97 24.28
C PHE A 440 -3.94 -4.58 23.39
N ASP A 441 -5.05 -5.32 23.43
CA ASP A 441 -6.25 -5.04 22.62
C ASP A 441 -7.01 -3.81 23.12
N LEU A 442 -6.95 -3.52 24.42
CA LEU A 442 -7.64 -2.38 25.03
C LEU A 442 -6.99 -1.04 24.63
N GLN A 443 -5.66 -0.98 24.50
CA GLN A 443 -4.96 0.24 24.07
C GLN A 443 -5.20 0.52 22.58
N ALA A 444 -5.21 -0.51 21.72
CA ALA A 444 -5.51 -0.34 20.30
C ALA A 444 -6.97 0.11 20.07
N GLN A 445 -7.93 -0.43 20.83
CA GLN A 445 -9.34 -0.02 20.76
C GLN A 445 -9.56 1.43 21.25
N MET A 446 -8.87 1.86 22.30
CA MET A 446 -8.92 3.24 22.78
C MET A 446 -8.36 4.24 21.75
N ILE A 447 -7.29 3.87 21.06
CA ILE A 447 -6.62 4.73 20.05
C ILE A 447 -7.46 4.86 18.77
N LEU A 448 -8.24 3.83 18.42
CA LEU A 448 -9.22 3.86 17.32
C LEU A 448 -10.52 4.62 17.66
N GLY A 449 -10.58 5.29 18.82
CA GLY A 449 -11.69 6.19 19.19
C GLY A 449 -12.90 5.53 19.85
N LEU A 450 -12.79 4.31 20.39
CA LEU A 450 -13.92 3.57 20.97
C LEU A 450 -14.21 3.91 22.45
N GLY A 451 -13.72 5.03 22.97
CA GLY A 451 -13.98 5.49 24.35
C GLY A 451 -15.39 6.04 24.61
N GLY A 452 -16.34 5.87 23.70
CA GLY A 452 -17.73 6.30 23.86
C GLY A 452 -18.67 5.11 23.89
N ARG A 453 -19.16 4.74 25.08
CA ARG A 453 -20.29 3.83 25.23
C ARG A 453 -21.48 4.37 24.44
N MET A 454 -21.88 3.64 23.41
CA MET A 454 -23.21 3.76 22.83
C MET A 454 -24.11 2.85 23.67
N GLU A 455 -24.57 3.35 24.82
CA GLU A 455 -25.75 2.78 25.48
C GLU A 455 -26.97 3.13 24.61
N LEU A 456 -27.72 2.09 24.24
CA LEU A 456 -28.96 2.14 23.44
C LEU A 456 -30.03 3.02 24.06
#